data_AF-A0A948IXC6-F1
#
_entry.id   AF-A0A948IXC6-F1
#
_cell.length_a   1.000
_cell.length_b   1.000
_cell.length_c   1.000
_cell.angle_alpha   90.00
_cell.angle_beta   90.00
_cell.angle_gamma   90.00
#
_symmetry.space_group_name_H-M   'P 1'
#
loop_
_entity.id
_entity.type
_entity.pdbx_description
1 polymer ?
#
loop_
_entity_poly.entity_id
_entity_poly.type
_entity_poly.pdbx_seq_one_letter_code
_entity_poly.pdbx_strand_id
1 'polypeptide(L)'
;MVKRRTVLLGGAATAGALVIGWGVMPPRQRLHPSDPLPQSTGQAALNGWVKVGADNTVTVMMAKSEMGQGAHTGLAAILAEELDADWAQVRLEMTPIDDIYNNLATVVDGLPFHPDNDGSMKSVAGWLTAKTMREVGVMMTGGSSSIKDLWLPMREAGAHARAMLIRAAAAQWGVQATECTANAGWVEHSAGQRATFGDLAALAAQQPMPGKVTLKEPAQFKLIGKPLTRIEAPSKLDGTAVFGIDANPPGLLHASLVMCPTRGGKVARLDAAAAQKLPGVKHVLEVAPYHGGTGGVAVIADTPWHAKKAAAAVTVEWDHGPAATLSSDTVMARLEQALDQAKGFGYHSAGDVDVALQGAASTITADYRAPYLAHAALEPINCTVQFKDGAATVWTSTQVPGLARRAAAKALDIDDEKVTLHQLLLGGGFGRRLEADYVAQAAAIAKVAGGAPVQTLWSREQDTQHDFYRPACLARFKAGFDAQGQLVAWHNVSV
;
A
#
# COMPACT_ATOMS: atom_id res chain seq x y z
N MET A 1 -45.54 -22.61 -21.57
CA MET A 1 -44.26 -23.32 -21.36
C MET A 1 -43.16 -22.53 -22.07
N VAL A 2 -42.37 -21.72 -21.34
CA VAL A 2 -41.29 -20.91 -21.96
C VAL A 2 -40.14 -21.84 -22.35
N LYS A 3 -39.73 -21.83 -23.62
CA LYS A 3 -38.65 -22.70 -24.14
C LYS A 3 -37.31 -22.28 -23.51
N ARG A 4 -36.53 -23.23 -22.98
CA ARG A 4 -35.19 -23.01 -22.38
C ARG A 4 -34.26 -22.12 -23.23
N ARG A 5 -34.34 -22.21 -24.56
CA ARG A 5 -33.59 -21.36 -25.50
C ARG A 5 -33.94 -19.87 -25.39
N THR A 6 -35.20 -19.52 -25.16
CA THR A 6 -35.65 -18.12 -25.03
C THR A 6 -35.19 -17.51 -23.71
N VAL A 7 -35.13 -18.31 -22.63
CA VAL A 7 -34.56 -17.89 -21.34
C VAL A 7 -33.05 -17.70 -21.42
N LEU A 8 -32.33 -18.60 -22.12
CA LEU A 8 -30.88 -18.50 -22.32
C LEU A 8 -30.48 -17.32 -23.22
N LEU A 9 -31.20 -17.11 -24.33
CA LEU A 9 -30.97 -15.96 -25.22
C LEU A 9 -31.37 -14.63 -24.56
N GLY A 10 -32.45 -14.61 -23.79
CA GLY A 10 -32.85 -13.46 -22.98
C GLY A 10 -31.79 -13.12 -21.92
N GLY A 11 -31.30 -14.12 -21.18
CA GLY A 11 -30.24 -13.95 -20.17
C GLY A 11 -28.91 -13.49 -20.76
N ALA A 12 -28.52 -14.01 -21.94
CA ALA A 12 -27.31 -13.56 -22.64
C ALA A 12 -27.43 -12.13 -23.17
N ALA A 13 -28.61 -11.73 -23.65
CA ALA A 13 -28.87 -10.35 -24.10
C ALA A 13 -28.89 -9.37 -22.91
N THR A 14 -29.48 -9.74 -21.77
CA THR A 14 -29.48 -8.91 -20.55
C THR A 14 -28.07 -8.79 -19.96
N ALA A 15 -27.29 -9.89 -19.91
CA ALA A 15 -25.89 -9.86 -19.46
C ALA A 15 -25.00 -9.04 -20.42
N GLY A 16 -25.18 -9.19 -21.74
CA GLY A 16 -24.48 -8.39 -22.76
C GLY A 16 -24.83 -6.91 -22.69
N ALA A 17 -26.11 -6.56 -22.49
CA ALA A 17 -26.56 -5.19 -22.29
C ALA A 17 -26.07 -4.59 -20.96
N LEU A 18 -25.94 -5.40 -19.89
CA LEU A 18 -25.34 -4.97 -18.62
C LEU A 18 -23.84 -4.71 -18.77
N VAL A 19 -23.11 -5.55 -19.52
CA VAL A 19 -21.67 -5.39 -19.78
C VAL A 19 -21.41 -4.21 -20.72
N ILE A 20 -22.26 -3.98 -21.74
CA ILE A 20 -22.19 -2.80 -22.60
C ILE A 20 -22.56 -1.56 -21.80
N GLY A 21 -23.65 -1.59 -21.02
CA GLY A 21 -24.10 -0.51 -20.15
C GLY A 21 -23.05 -0.13 -19.09
N TRP A 22 -22.44 -1.11 -18.45
CA TRP A 22 -21.26 -0.92 -17.58
C TRP A 22 -20.08 -0.39 -18.39
N GLY A 23 -19.87 -0.89 -19.61
CA GLY A 23 -18.85 -0.47 -20.56
C GLY A 23 -18.89 1.02 -20.93
N VAL A 24 -20.09 1.59 -21.10
CA VAL A 24 -20.32 3.01 -21.40
C VAL A 24 -20.45 3.91 -20.17
N MET A 25 -20.49 3.36 -18.94
CA MET A 25 -20.41 4.20 -17.75
C MET A 25 -19.06 4.93 -17.69
N PRO A 26 -19.06 6.24 -17.38
CA PRO A 26 -17.83 7.00 -17.24
C PRO A 26 -16.95 6.36 -16.16
N PRO A 27 -15.61 6.43 -16.30
CA PRO A 27 -14.70 5.99 -15.25
C PRO A 27 -15.09 6.63 -13.92
N ARG A 28 -15.08 5.85 -12.83
CA ARG A 28 -15.32 6.39 -11.48
C ARG A 28 -14.42 7.62 -11.25
N GLN A 29 -15.05 8.72 -10.85
CA GLN A 29 -14.37 9.94 -10.46
C GLN A 29 -13.42 9.62 -9.29
N ARG A 30 -12.27 10.30 -9.23
CA ARG A 30 -11.29 10.13 -8.15
C ARG A 30 -11.10 11.40 -7.33
N LEU A 31 -11.95 12.41 -7.47
CA LEU A 31 -11.78 13.72 -6.85
C LEU A 31 -12.70 13.95 -5.65
N HIS A 32 -13.77 13.19 -5.49
CA HIS A 32 -14.75 13.32 -4.42
C HIS A 32 -14.72 12.06 -3.56
N PRO A 33 -14.28 12.17 -2.30
CA PRO A 33 -14.38 11.06 -1.37
C PRO A 33 -15.85 10.81 -1.03
N SER A 34 -16.15 9.60 -0.54
CA SER A 34 -17.47 9.21 -0.06
C SER A 34 -17.88 10.03 1.17
N ASP A 35 -16.91 10.29 2.04
CA ASP A 35 -17.04 11.16 3.20
C ASP A 35 -16.21 12.44 3.04
N PRO A 36 -16.67 13.60 3.52
CA PRO A 36 -15.88 14.82 3.51
C PRO A 36 -14.52 14.64 4.19
N LEU A 37 -13.47 15.23 3.61
CA LEU A 37 -12.15 15.24 4.26
C LEU A 37 -12.23 15.92 5.63
N PRO A 38 -11.56 15.36 6.66
CA PRO A 38 -11.37 16.03 7.93
C PRO A 38 -10.72 17.41 7.73
N GLN A 39 -11.29 18.44 8.34
CA GLN A 39 -10.85 19.83 8.22
C GLN A 39 -10.72 20.46 9.60
N SER A 40 -9.57 21.08 9.85
CA SER A 40 -9.38 21.96 11.00
C SER A 40 -10.01 23.33 10.72
N THR A 41 -10.26 24.13 11.77
CA THR A 41 -10.76 25.50 11.62
C THR A 41 -9.88 26.31 10.67
N GLY A 42 -10.50 26.93 9.67
CA GLY A 42 -9.80 27.73 8.65
C GLY A 42 -9.21 26.92 7.49
N GLN A 43 -9.39 25.59 7.45
CA GLN A 43 -9.10 24.79 6.26
C GLN A 43 -10.36 24.62 5.39
N ALA A 44 -10.16 24.62 4.07
CA ALA A 44 -11.19 24.26 3.10
C ALA A 44 -10.67 23.14 2.20
N ALA A 45 -11.41 22.03 2.11
CA ALA A 45 -11.14 20.99 1.12
C ALA A 45 -11.63 21.43 -0.26
N LEU A 46 -10.73 21.45 -1.24
CA LEU A 46 -11.09 21.77 -2.62
C LEU A 46 -11.49 20.51 -3.40
N ASN A 47 -10.92 19.37 -3.02
CA ASN A 47 -11.30 18.04 -3.47
C ASN A 47 -10.70 16.99 -2.49
N GLY A 48 -10.85 15.70 -2.80
CA GLY A 48 -10.35 14.58 -2.02
C GLY A 48 -8.84 14.46 -1.90
N TRP A 49 -8.06 15.30 -2.59
CA TRP A 49 -6.60 15.24 -2.57
C TRP A 49 -5.94 16.51 -2.06
N VAL A 50 -6.67 17.62 -1.88
CA VAL A 50 -6.06 18.87 -1.43
C VAL A 50 -7.01 19.71 -0.58
N LYS A 51 -6.46 20.19 0.54
CA LYS A 51 -7.03 21.22 1.39
C LYS A 51 -6.15 22.47 1.34
N VAL A 52 -6.76 23.63 1.48
CA VAL A 52 -6.04 24.91 1.61
C VAL A 52 -6.46 25.58 2.91
N GLY A 53 -5.49 25.98 3.72
CA GLY A 53 -5.69 26.74 4.95
C GLY A 53 -5.73 28.24 4.70
N ALA A 54 -6.44 28.98 5.55
CA ALA A 54 -6.47 30.45 5.53
C ALA A 54 -5.08 31.08 5.77
N ASP A 55 -4.14 30.32 6.32
CA ASP A 55 -2.72 30.66 6.46
C ASP A 55 -1.90 30.41 5.17
N ASN A 56 -2.58 30.08 4.07
CA ASN A 56 -2.03 29.72 2.77
C ASN A 56 -1.31 28.35 2.72
N THR A 57 -1.40 27.54 3.78
CA THR A 57 -0.85 26.18 3.77
C THR A 57 -1.63 25.29 2.80
N VAL A 58 -0.94 24.62 1.88
CA VAL A 58 -1.52 23.63 0.95
C VAL A 58 -1.27 22.24 1.51
N THR A 59 -2.32 21.56 1.97
CA THR A 59 -2.22 20.19 2.50
C THR A 59 -2.63 19.19 1.43
N VAL A 60 -1.68 18.40 0.95
CA VAL A 60 -1.93 17.29 0.03
C VAL A 60 -2.30 16.04 0.82
N MET A 61 -3.42 15.43 0.44
CA MET A 61 -3.85 14.18 1.05
C MET A 61 -3.08 13.00 0.44
N MET A 62 -2.41 12.22 1.27
CA MET A 62 -1.49 11.19 0.86
C MET A 62 -2.04 9.79 1.12
N ALA A 63 -2.26 9.04 0.04
CA ALA A 63 -2.75 7.67 0.12
C ALA A 63 -1.65 6.59 0.08
N LYS A 64 -0.39 7.01 -0.08
CA LYS A 64 0.77 6.10 -0.22
C LYS A 64 1.68 6.21 0.99
N SER A 65 2.40 5.13 1.28
CA SER A 65 3.34 5.04 2.38
C SER A 65 4.71 5.56 1.97
N GLU A 66 5.45 6.15 2.91
CA GLU A 66 6.83 6.59 2.74
C GLU A 66 7.76 5.75 3.61
N MET A 67 8.79 5.19 2.99
CA MET A 67 9.77 4.30 3.62
C MET A 67 11.21 4.57 3.12
N GLY A 68 11.46 5.74 2.52
CA GLY A 68 12.75 6.18 1.99
C GLY A 68 12.74 6.48 0.48
N GLN A 69 11.73 6.01 -0.25
CA GLN A 69 11.62 6.05 -1.71
C GLN A 69 11.13 7.38 -2.30
N GLY A 70 10.66 8.32 -1.47
CA GLY A 70 10.28 9.67 -1.93
C GLY A 70 8.92 9.74 -2.61
N ALA A 71 8.03 8.78 -2.34
CA ALA A 71 6.69 8.76 -2.90
C ALA A 71 5.86 9.95 -2.41
N HIS A 72 6.00 10.31 -1.13
CA HIS A 72 5.34 11.47 -0.53
C HIS A 72 5.71 12.76 -1.25
N THR A 73 7.01 13.07 -1.30
CA THR A 73 7.54 14.25 -2.01
C THR A 73 7.16 14.24 -3.49
N GLY A 74 7.33 13.12 -4.20
CA GLY A 74 7.06 13.05 -5.64
C GLY A 74 5.59 13.29 -5.98
N LEU A 75 4.66 12.65 -5.25
CA LEU A 75 3.22 12.83 -5.48
C LEU A 75 2.74 14.22 -5.08
N ALA A 76 3.25 14.76 -3.98
CA ALA A 76 2.96 16.13 -3.57
C ALA A 76 3.44 17.15 -4.61
N ALA A 77 4.64 16.95 -5.17
CA ALA A 77 5.19 17.82 -6.22
C ALA A 77 4.34 17.79 -7.48
N ILE A 78 3.79 16.63 -7.85
CA ILE A 78 2.90 16.49 -9.01
C ILE A 78 1.61 17.31 -8.81
N LEU A 79 0.97 17.23 -7.65
CA LEU A 79 -0.23 18.02 -7.36
C LEU A 79 0.11 19.51 -7.28
N ALA A 80 1.16 19.87 -6.54
CA ALA A 80 1.60 21.24 -6.35
C ALA A 80 1.99 21.91 -7.68
N GLU A 81 2.60 21.16 -8.60
CA GLU A 81 2.91 21.61 -9.96
C GLU A 81 1.63 22.06 -10.65
N GLU A 82 0.61 21.21 -10.71
CA GLU A 82 -0.65 21.57 -11.36
C GLU A 82 -1.43 22.62 -10.58
N LEU A 83 -1.23 22.75 -9.28
CA LEU A 83 -1.87 23.81 -8.50
C LEU A 83 -1.20 25.18 -8.67
N ASP A 84 0.05 25.24 -9.16
CA ASP A 84 0.94 26.40 -9.02
C ASP A 84 1.09 26.82 -7.54
N ALA A 85 1.16 25.83 -6.63
CA ALA A 85 1.41 26.08 -5.22
C ALA A 85 2.88 26.43 -4.96
N ASP A 86 3.12 27.30 -3.97
CA ASP A 86 4.47 27.47 -3.42
C ASP A 86 4.87 26.20 -2.66
N TRP A 87 5.96 25.57 -3.09
CA TRP A 87 6.49 24.35 -2.47
C TRP A 87 6.76 24.51 -0.97
N ALA A 88 7.18 25.71 -0.53
CA ALA A 88 7.43 25.97 0.88
C ALA A 88 6.17 25.90 1.76
N GLN A 89 4.99 26.06 1.16
CA GLN A 89 3.68 25.99 1.82
C GLN A 89 3.02 24.61 1.71
N VAL A 90 3.64 23.66 0.99
CA VAL A 90 3.08 22.32 0.83
C VAL A 90 3.34 21.47 2.07
N ARG A 91 2.28 20.85 2.59
CA ARG A 91 2.29 19.87 3.70
C ARG A 91 1.55 18.61 3.28
N LEU A 92 1.71 17.55 4.06
CA LEU A 92 1.07 16.27 3.82
C LEU A 92 0.23 15.84 5.01
N GLU A 93 -0.89 15.20 4.71
CA GLU A 93 -1.73 14.51 5.69
C GLU A 93 -2.16 13.18 5.08
N MET A 94 -2.17 12.10 5.87
CA MET A 94 -2.61 10.80 5.37
C MET A 94 -4.12 10.84 5.07
N THR A 95 -4.53 10.21 3.98
CA THR A 95 -5.95 10.14 3.64
C THR A 95 -6.69 9.21 4.61
N PRO A 96 -7.99 9.45 4.85
CA PRO A 96 -8.90 8.38 5.25
C PRO A 96 -8.88 7.22 4.23
N ILE A 97 -9.49 6.10 4.61
CA ILE A 97 -9.67 4.96 3.69
C ILE A 97 -10.93 5.22 2.86
N ASP A 98 -10.76 5.36 1.55
CA ASP A 98 -11.83 5.61 0.59
C ASP A 98 -11.45 5.03 -0.78
N ASP A 99 -12.46 4.67 -1.57
CA ASP A 99 -12.28 4.06 -2.88
C ASP A 99 -11.59 4.97 -3.91
N ILE A 100 -11.65 6.30 -3.75
CA ILE A 100 -10.91 7.21 -4.64
C ILE A 100 -9.38 7.00 -4.55
N TYR A 101 -8.90 6.40 -3.47
CA TYR A 101 -7.47 6.17 -3.19
C TYR A 101 -6.96 4.80 -3.63
N ASN A 102 -7.84 3.91 -4.11
CA ASN A 102 -7.48 2.55 -4.48
C ASN A 102 -6.48 2.45 -5.63
N ASN A 103 -5.61 1.43 -5.58
CA ASN A 103 -4.60 1.15 -6.60
C ASN A 103 -5.19 0.39 -7.78
N LEU A 104 -4.79 0.78 -8.99
CA LEU A 104 -5.18 0.11 -10.23
C LEU A 104 -3.99 -0.45 -11.00
N ALA A 105 -2.84 0.25 -10.96
CA ALA A 105 -1.68 -0.12 -11.75
C ALA A 105 -1.11 -1.50 -11.40
N THR A 106 -1.04 -1.86 -10.11
CA THR A 106 -0.47 -3.15 -9.66
C THR A 106 -1.22 -4.35 -10.22
N VAL A 107 -2.54 -4.24 -10.41
CA VAL A 107 -3.35 -5.36 -10.88
C VAL A 107 -3.27 -5.50 -12.40
N VAL A 108 -3.13 -4.38 -13.12
CA VAL A 108 -2.92 -4.39 -14.58
C VAL A 108 -1.55 -4.94 -14.92
N ASP A 109 -0.50 -4.58 -14.15
CA ASP A 109 0.86 -5.08 -14.37
C ASP A 109 1.03 -6.56 -13.99
N GLY A 110 0.13 -7.11 -13.17
CA GLY A 110 0.08 -8.54 -12.83
C GLY A 110 -0.60 -9.43 -13.87
N LEU A 111 -1.11 -8.86 -14.97
CA LEU A 111 -1.70 -9.67 -16.05
C LEU A 111 -0.61 -10.46 -16.79
N PRO A 112 -0.91 -11.68 -17.27
CA PRO A 112 0.06 -12.56 -17.93
C PRO A 112 0.34 -12.12 -19.38
N PHE A 113 0.61 -10.83 -19.58
CA PHE A 113 1.00 -10.26 -20.85
C PHE A 113 2.44 -9.76 -20.75
N HIS A 114 3.22 -10.02 -21.79
CA HIS A 114 4.57 -9.46 -21.93
C HIS A 114 4.52 -7.92 -21.91
N PRO A 115 5.50 -7.23 -21.30
CA PRO A 115 5.56 -5.77 -21.27
C PRO A 115 5.46 -5.14 -22.66
N ASP A 116 6.12 -5.74 -23.66
CA ASP A 116 6.17 -5.27 -25.05
C ASP A 116 5.00 -5.75 -25.93
N ASN A 117 4.01 -6.44 -25.35
CA ASN A 117 2.79 -6.76 -26.09
C ASN A 117 1.92 -5.50 -26.15
N ASP A 118 1.74 -4.90 -27.33
CA ASP A 118 0.86 -3.73 -27.52
C ASP A 118 -0.46 -4.10 -28.22
N GLY A 119 -0.79 -5.39 -28.27
CA GLY A 119 -1.96 -5.91 -28.95
C GLY A 119 -3.28 -5.41 -28.35
N SER A 120 -4.31 -5.30 -29.21
CA SER A 120 -5.67 -4.93 -28.82
C SER A 120 -6.25 -5.82 -27.72
N MET A 121 -5.85 -7.10 -27.67
CA MET A 121 -6.29 -8.04 -26.62
C MET A 121 -5.73 -7.71 -25.23
N LYS A 122 -4.45 -7.30 -25.11
CA LYS A 122 -3.89 -6.79 -23.84
C LYS A 122 -4.55 -5.47 -23.46
N SER A 123 -4.76 -4.58 -24.43
CA SER A 123 -5.43 -3.30 -24.18
C SER A 123 -6.85 -3.48 -23.65
N VAL A 124 -7.63 -4.41 -24.24
CA VAL A 124 -8.98 -4.75 -23.78
C VAL A 124 -8.95 -5.47 -22.43
N ALA A 125 -8.05 -6.44 -22.22
CA ALA A 125 -7.93 -7.17 -20.95
C ALA A 125 -7.44 -6.27 -19.80
N GLY A 126 -6.48 -5.39 -20.08
CA GLY A 126 -6.00 -4.36 -19.16
C GLY A 126 -7.09 -3.35 -18.82
N TRP A 127 -7.86 -2.89 -19.82
CA TRP A 127 -9.03 -2.03 -19.60
C TRP A 127 -10.10 -2.72 -18.76
N LEU A 128 -10.47 -3.96 -19.09
CA LEU A 128 -11.48 -4.73 -18.36
C LEU A 128 -11.03 -4.96 -16.92
N THR A 129 -9.77 -5.38 -16.71
CA THR A 129 -9.19 -5.62 -15.38
C THR A 129 -9.12 -4.35 -14.57
N ALA A 130 -8.63 -3.24 -15.14
CA ALA A 130 -8.61 -1.95 -14.48
C ALA A 130 -10.02 -1.49 -14.08
N LYS A 131 -11.03 -1.81 -14.90
CA LYS A 131 -12.42 -1.44 -14.66
C LYS A 131 -13.07 -2.31 -13.57
N THR A 132 -12.82 -3.63 -13.56
CA THR A 132 -13.31 -4.53 -12.50
C THR A 132 -12.61 -4.26 -11.17
N MET A 133 -11.30 -3.98 -11.20
CA MET A 133 -10.51 -3.74 -9.99
C MET A 133 -10.69 -2.32 -9.45
N ARG A 134 -11.19 -1.36 -10.24
CA ARG A 134 -11.74 -0.09 -9.73
C ARG A 134 -12.93 -0.27 -8.80
N GLU A 135 -13.62 -1.41 -8.87
CA GLU A 135 -14.76 -1.75 -8.00
C GLU A 135 -14.36 -2.57 -6.76
N VAL A 136 -13.12 -3.09 -6.70
CA VAL A 136 -12.63 -4.00 -5.63
C VAL A 136 -11.23 -3.59 -5.14
N GLY A 137 -10.81 -2.36 -5.46
CA GLY A 137 -9.43 -1.92 -5.30
C GLY A 137 -9.00 -1.86 -3.84
N VAL A 138 -7.68 -1.85 -3.62
CA VAL A 138 -7.10 -1.74 -2.28
C VAL A 138 -6.18 -0.52 -2.26
N MET A 139 -6.35 0.33 -1.26
CA MET A 139 -5.40 1.38 -0.91
C MET A 139 -4.10 0.74 -0.42
N MET A 140 -3.05 0.82 -1.24
CA MET A 140 -1.83 0.03 -1.11
C MET A 140 -0.60 0.80 -1.60
N THR A 141 0.57 0.50 -1.03
CA THR A 141 1.87 0.91 -1.57
C THR A 141 2.70 -0.34 -1.87
N GLY A 142 2.77 -0.74 -3.15
CA GLY A 142 3.46 -1.97 -3.56
C GLY A 142 3.69 -2.03 -5.07
N GLY A 143 4.52 -2.96 -5.52
CA GLY A 143 4.82 -3.19 -6.94
C GLY A 143 5.41 -1.97 -7.67
N SER A 144 6.10 -1.08 -6.95
CA SER A 144 6.66 0.18 -7.49
C SER A 144 5.65 1.05 -8.24
N SER A 145 4.37 0.97 -7.85
CA SER A 145 3.26 1.54 -8.62
C SER A 145 2.87 2.97 -8.23
N SER A 146 3.30 3.49 -7.07
CA SER A 146 2.74 4.72 -6.48
C SER A 146 2.70 5.92 -7.42
N ILE A 147 3.82 6.25 -8.09
CA ILE A 147 3.88 7.37 -9.04
C ILE A 147 3.05 7.07 -10.28
N LYS A 148 3.21 5.89 -10.88
CA LYS A 148 2.46 5.48 -12.09
C LYS A 148 0.95 5.52 -11.88
N ASP A 149 0.49 5.03 -10.73
CA ASP A 149 -0.92 4.91 -10.36
C ASP A 149 -1.58 6.26 -10.08
N LEU A 150 -0.83 7.18 -9.48
CA LEU A 150 -1.35 8.49 -9.05
C LEU A 150 -0.85 9.68 -9.89
N TRP A 151 -0.08 9.44 -10.96
CA TRP A 151 0.38 10.48 -11.87
C TRP A 151 -0.77 11.32 -12.40
N LEU A 152 -1.76 10.71 -13.05
CA LEU A 152 -2.90 11.45 -13.59
C LEU A 152 -3.85 11.98 -12.50
N PRO A 153 -4.27 11.18 -11.49
CA PRO A 153 -5.13 11.67 -10.41
C PRO A 153 -4.60 12.90 -9.67
N MET A 154 -3.30 12.92 -9.31
CA MET A 154 -2.70 14.07 -8.62
C MET A 154 -2.65 15.30 -9.51
N ARG A 155 -2.37 15.12 -10.80
CA ARG A 155 -2.35 16.23 -11.76
C ARG A 155 -3.74 16.83 -11.96
N GLU A 156 -4.73 15.97 -12.15
CA GLU A 156 -6.13 16.39 -12.25
C GLU A 156 -6.57 17.10 -10.98
N ALA A 157 -6.27 16.57 -9.80
CA ALA A 157 -6.63 17.21 -8.53
C ALA A 157 -6.02 18.61 -8.38
N GLY A 158 -4.74 18.79 -8.72
CA GLY A 158 -4.08 20.10 -8.68
C GLY A 158 -4.69 21.09 -9.68
N ALA A 159 -4.95 20.66 -10.91
CA ALA A 159 -5.54 21.52 -11.94
C ALA A 159 -6.99 21.91 -11.63
N HIS A 160 -7.79 21.02 -11.03
CA HIS A 160 -9.14 21.35 -10.56
C HIS A 160 -9.10 22.37 -9.43
N ALA A 161 -8.23 22.16 -8.43
CA ALA A 161 -8.05 23.10 -7.34
C ALA A 161 -7.61 24.50 -7.85
N ARG A 162 -6.66 24.56 -8.80
CA ARG A 162 -6.24 25.79 -9.47
C ARG A 162 -7.41 26.52 -10.13
N ALA A 163 -8.22 25.79 -10.89
CA ALA A 163 -9.39 26.36 -11.57
C ALA A 163 -10.48 26.85 -10.59
N MET A 164 -10.68 26.15 -9.47
CA MET A 164 -11.62 26.58 -8.41
C MET A 164 -11.14 27.88 -7.74
N LEU A 165 -9.85 27.99 -7.43
CA LEU A 165 -9.25 29.20 -6.86
C LEU A 165 -9.33 30.39 -7.83
N ILE A 166 -9.03 30.17 -9.12
CA ILE A 166 -9.17 31.19 -10.16
C ILE A 166 -10.63 31.67 -10.29
N ARG A 167 -11.61 30.75 -10.26
CA ARG A 167 -13.03 31.11 -10.29
C ARG A 167 -13.46 31.91 -9.06
N ALA A 168 -12.97 31.52 -7.88
CA ALA A 168 -13.23 32.26 -6.65
C ALA A 168 -12.69 33.70 -6.71
N ALA A 169 -11.45 33.87 -7.18
CA ALA A 169 -10.84 35.19 -7.35
C ALA A 169 -11.62 36.04 -8.36
N ALA A 170 -11.93 35.46 -9.52
CA ALA A 170 -12.69 36.12 -10.58
C ALA A 170 -14.08 36.57 -10.08
N ALA A 171 -14.78 35.72 -9.32
CA ALA A 171 -16.05 36.06 -8.70
C ALA A 171 -15.90 37.18 -7.65
N GLN A 172 -14.86 37.13 -6.82
CA GLN A 172 -14.58 38.16 -5.82
C GLN A 172 -14.25 39.52 -6.45
N TRP A 173 -13.56 39.53 -7.60
CA TRP A 173 -13.14 40.75 -8.29
C TRP A 173 -14.14 41.24 -9.35
N GLY A 174 -15.15 40.44 -9.70
CA GLY A 174 -16.11 40.77 -10.76
C GLY A 174 -15.50 40.76 -12.16
N VAL A 175 -14.50 39.89 -12.41
CA VAL A 175 -13.76 39.77 -13.68
C VAL A 175 -13.92 38.38 -14.29
N GLN A 176 -13.39 38.14 -15.49
CA GLN A 176 -13.41 36.81 -16.09
C GLN A 176 -12.26 35.95 -15.56
N ALA A 177 -12.54 34.65 -15.36
CA ALA A 177 -11.54 33.67 -14.92
C ALA A 177 -10.32 33.59 -15.84
N THR A 178 -10.48 33.87 -17.14
CA THR A 178 -9.39 33.89 -18.13
C THR A 178 -8.44 35.06 -17.97
N GLU A 179 -8.82 36.09 -17.21
CA GLU A 179 -7.98 37.26 -16.91
C GLU A 179 -7.17 37.07 -15.62
N CYS A 180 -7.36 35.93 -14.95
CA CYS A 180 -6.70 35.57 -13.70
C CYS A 180 -5.73 34.39 -13.92
N THR A 181 -4.58 34.42 -13.26
CA THR A 181 -3.57 33.36 -13.30
C THR A 181 -3.17 32.94 -11.88
N ALA A 182 -2.84 31.66 -11.71
CA ALA A 182 -2.28 31.16 -10.46
C ALA A 182 -0.75 31.07 -10.57
N ASN A 183 -0.04 31.52 -9.54
CA ASN A 183 1.41 31.45 -9.49
C ASN A 183 1.90 31.45 -8.04
N ALA A 184 2.66 30.42 -7.66
CA ALA A 184 3.34 30.30 -6.36
C ALA A 184 2.45 30.62 -5.15
N GLY A 185 1.25 30.03 -5.08
CA GLY A 185 0.33 30.23 -3.95
C GLY A 185 -0.52 31.51 -4.01
N TRP A 186 -0.48 32.24 -5.13
CA TRP A 186 -1.29 33.43 -5.38
C TRP A 186 -2.18 33.22 -6.60
N VAL A 187 -3.34 33.88 -6.59
CA VAL A 187 -4.08 34.20 -7.82
C VAL A 187 -3.91 35.69 -8.09
N GLU A 188 -3.63 36.03 -9.34
CA GLU A 188 -3.32 37.38 -9.80
C GLU A 188 -4.20 37.73 -11.00
N HIS A 189 -4.67 38.97 -11.07
CA HIS A 189 -5.37 39.52 -12.22
C HIS A 189 -4.45 40.48 -12.99
N SER A 190 -4.60 40.52 -14.31
CA SER A 190 -3.81 41.42 -15.18
C SER A 190 -3.87 42.92 -14.81
N ALA A 191 -4.96 43.37 -14.17
CA ALA A 191 -5.12 44.74 -13.68
C ALA A 191 -4.47 45.00 -12.30
N GLY A 192 -3.75 44.03 -11.73
CA GLY A 192 -2.95 44.18 -10.51
C GLY A 192 -3.62 43.73 -9.20
N GLN A 193 -4.85 43.21 -9.24
CA GLN A 193 -5.47 42.57 -8.07
C GLN A 193 -4.78 41.23 -7.79
N ARG A 194 -4.61 40.88 -6.52
CA ARG A 194 -4.08 39.58 -6.11
C ARG A 194 -4.66 39.12 -4.77
N ALA A 195 -4.74 37.81 -4.58
CA ALA A 195 -5.16 37.17 -3.34
C ALA A 195 -4.36 35.88 -3.15
N THR A 196 -4.11 35.50 -1.90
CA THR A 196 -3.49 34.20 -1.61
C THR A 196 -4.48 33.06 -1.87
N PHE A 197 -3.99 31.82 -2.00
CA PHE A 197 -4.90 30.67 -2.04
C PHE A 197 -5.71 30.57 -0.74
N GLY A 198 -5.11 30.91 0.40
CA GLY A 198 -5.80 30.95 1.69
C GLY A 198 -6.99 31.91 1.73
N ASP A 199 -6.82 33.13 1.21
CA ASP A 199 -7.91 34.14 1.11
C ASP A 199 -9.11 33.62 0.30
N LEU A 200 -8.83 32.79 -0.71
CA LEU A 200 -9.81 32.29 -1.66
C LEU A 200 -10.39 30.93 -1.27
N ALA A 201 -9.76 30.18 -0.36
CA ALA A 201 -10.02 28.77 -0.11
C ALA A 201 -11.49 28.48 0.22
N ALA A 202 -12.08 29.26 1.13
CA ALA A 202 -13.47 29.09 1.55
C ALA A 202 -14.48 29.37 0.42
N LEU A 203 -14.20 30.36 -0.44
CA LEU A 203 -15.04 30.67 -1.60
C LEU A 203 -14.82 29.64 -2.72
N ALA A 204 -13.59 29.17 -2.92
CA ALA A 204 -13.23 28.15 -3.89
C ALA A 204 -13.90 26.81 -3.59
N ALA A 205 -13.97 26.39 -2.33
CA ALA A 205 -14.66 25.17 -1.93
C ALA A 205 -16.18 25.20 -2.20
N GLN A 206 -16.78 26.39 -2.36
CA GLN A 206 -18.18 26.57 -2.73
C GLN A 206 -18.39 26.60 -4.25
N GLN A 207 -17.32 26.70 -5.05
CA GLN A 207 -17.43 26.68 -6.50
C GLN A 207 -17.83 25.27 -6.98
N PRO A 208 -18.66 25.16 -8.03
CA PRO A 208 -18.89 23.87 -8.66
C PRO A 208 -17.58 23.34 -9.22
N MET A 209 -17.34 22.05 -9.03
CA MET A 209 -16.15 21.40 -9.55
C MET A 209 -16.07 21.62 -11.08
N PRO A 210 -14.92 22.07 -11.60
CA PRO A 210 -14.73 22.18 -13.04
C PRO A 210 -14.98 20.83 -13.73
N GLY A 211 -15.51 20.87 -14.95
CA GLY A 211 -15.62 19.66 -15.79
C GLY A 211 -14.25 19.26 -16.32
N LYS A 212 -13.98 19.50 -17.61
CA LYS A 212 -12.65 19.24 -18.17
C LYS A 212 -11.68 20.35 -17.76
N VAL A 213 -10.54 19.98 -17.17
CA VAL A 213 -9.41 20.88 -16.90
C VAL A 213 -8.28 20.65 -17.90
N THR A 214 -7.52 21.72 -18.18
CA THR A 214 -6.28 21.62 -18.96
C THR A 214 -5.11 21.37 -18.01
N LEU A 215 -4.38 20.29 -18.24
CA LEU A 215 -3.16 19.96 -17.50
C LEU A 215 -1.95 20.69 -18.11
N LYS A 216 -0.93 20.95 -17.31
CA LYS A 216 0.33 21.56 -17.77
C LYS A 216 1.10 20.63 -18.72
N GLU A 217 1.69 21.14 -19.78
CA GLU A 217 2.64 20.38 -20.57
C GLU A 217 4.01 20.30 -19.88
N PRO A 218 4.86 19.29 -20.18
CA PRO A 218 6.18 19.16 -19.55
C PRO A 218 7.05 20.42 -19.60
N ALA A 219 6.92 21.21 -20.67
CA ALA A 219 7.63 22.48 -20.81
C ALA A 219 7.19 23.56 -19.80
N GLN A 220 6.03 23.40 -19.17
CA GLN A 220 5.47 24.31 -18.16
C GLN A 220 5.81 23.88 -16.73
N PHE A 221 6.47 22.72 -16.54
CA PHE A 221 6.78 22.21 -15.22
C PHE A 221 7.87 23.04 -14.53
N LYS A 222 7.59 23.45 -13.29
CA LYS A 222 8.48 24.23 -12.42
C LYS A 222 9.08 23.38 -11.28
N LEU A 223 8.36 22.37 -10.82
CA LEU A 223 8.70 21.46 -9.74
C LEU A 223 9.08 20.06 -10.25
N ILE A 224 8.29 19.51 -11.19
CA ILE A 224 8.52 18.15 -11.70
C ILE A 224 9.85 18.10 -12.47
N GLY A 225 10.69 17.11 -12.14
CA GLY A 225 12.01 16.93 -12.76
C GLY A 225 13.09 17.88 -12.22
N LYS A 226 12.80 18.67 -11.18
CA LYS A 226 13.77 19.52 -10.49
C LYS A 226 14.16 18.92 -9.13
N PRO A 227 15.38 19.22 -8.62
CA PRO A 227 15.74 18.86 -7.26
C PRO A 227 14.88 19.66 -6.28
N LEU A 228 14.15 18.95 -5.42
CA LEU A 228 13.32 19.54 -4.37
C LEU A 228 13.79 19.06 -3.00
N THR A 229 13.69 19.93 -2.00
CA THR A 229 13.78 19.51 -0.60
C THR A 229 12.60 18.58 -0.30
N ARG A 230 12.90 17.38 0.18
CA ARG A 230 11.88 16.37 0.50
C ARG A 230 11.02 16.84 1.68
N ILE A 231 9.70 16.73 1.55
CA ILE A 231 8.73 17.16 2.58
C ILE A 231 8.99 16.42 3.90
N GLU A 232 9.27 15.13 3.83
CA GLU A 232 9.48 14.29 5.00
C GLU A 232 10.89 14.43 5.62
N ALA A 233 11.84 15.08 4.93
CA ALA A 233 13.24 15.12 5.38
C ALA A 233 13.44 15.86 6.71
N PRO A 234 12.89 17.07 6.95
CA PRO A 234 13.11 17.78 8.20
C PRO A 234 12.82 16.92 9.44
N SER A 235 11.64 16.29 9.47
CA SER A 235 11.23 15.44 10.60
C SER A 235 12.14 14.23 10.84
N LYS A 236 12.74 13.70 9.78
CA LYS A 236 13.67 12.56 9.88
C LYS A 236 15.06 12.99 10.37
N LEU A 237 15.43 14.26 10.17
CA LEU A 237 16.74 14.80 10.55
C LEU A 237 16.77 15.29 12.00
N ASP A 238 15.66 15.82 12.50
CA ASP A 238 15.55 16.35 13.87
C ASP A 238 14.93 15.36 14.88
N GLY A 239 14.52 14.18 14.43
CA GLY A 239 13.94 13.13 15.26
C GLY A 239 12.46 13.33 15.61
N THR A 240 11.77 14.29 14.98
CA THR A 240 10.32 14.50 15.17
C THR A 240 9.44 13.59 14.31
N ALA A 241 10.02 12.85 13.36
CA ALA A 241 9.32 11.85 12.57
C ALA A 241 8.75 10.74 13.46
N VAL A 242 7.44 10.49 13.33
CA VAL A 242 6.74 9.46 14.10
C VAL A 242 6.57 8.21 13.23
N PHE A 243 7.27 7.14 13.59
CA PHE A 243 7.11 5.80 13.02
C PHE A 243 6.09 4.99 13.83
N GLY A 244 5.67 3.82 13.33
CA GLY A 244 4.71 2.97 14.04
C GLY A 244 5.15 2.60 15.46
N ILE A 245 6.44 2.35 15.64
CA ILE A 245 7.02 2.02 16.95
C ILE A 245 6.99 3.19 17.93
N ASP A 246 6.88 4.43 17.45
CA ASP A 246 6.83 5.64 18.27
C ASP A 246 5.40 5.97 18.75
N ALA A 247 4.40 5.19 18.33
CA ALA A 247 3.01 5.36 18.79
C ALA A 247 2.92 5.26 20.31
N ASN A 248 2.52 6.36 20.96
CA ASN A 248 2.47 6.48 22.41
C ASN A 248 1.15 7.10 22.91
N PRO A 249 -0.01 6.45 22.68
CA PRO A 249 -1.28 6.92 23.22
C PRO A 249 -1.28 6.88 24.76
N PRO A 250 -2.04 7.76 25.44
CA PRO A 250 -2.10 7.76 26.91
C PRO A 250 -2.50 6.40 27.49
N GLY A 251 -1.75 5.96 28.52
CA GLY A 251 -2.00 4.68 29.20
C GLY A 251 -1.48 3.44 28.46
N LEU A 252 -0.51 3.61 27.55
CA LEU A 252 0.09 2.52 26.77
C LEU A 252 0.64 1.39 27.64
N LEU A 253 0.25 0.16 27.30
CA LEU A 253 0.88 -1.08 27.73
C LEU A 253 1.71 -1.67 26.58
N HIS A 254 2.62 -2.57 26.91
CA HIS A 254 3.52 -3.18 25.94
C HIS A 254 3.37 -4.69 25.94
N ALA A 255 3.28 -5.27 24.74
CA ALA A 255 3.23 -6.71 24.53
C ALA A 255 4.49 -7.18 23.81
N SER A 256 5.12 -8.23 24.35
CA SER A 256 6.19 -8.99 23.70
C SER A 256 5.73 -10.41 23.44
N LEU A 257 6.24 -11.04 22.39
CA LEU A 257 5.84 -12.38 21.99
C LEU A 257 6.98 -13.37 21.97
N VAL A 258 6.62 -14.63 22.21
CA VAL A 258 7.39 -15.81 21.81
C VAL A 258 6.50 -16.65 20.92
N MET A 259 6.86 -16.80 19.65
CA MET A 259 6.10 -17.61 18.69
C MET A 259 6.66 -19.03 18.56
N CYS A 260 5.83 -19.94 18.06
CA CYS A 260 6.25 -21.30 17.73
C CYS A 260 7.43 -21.25 16.74
N PRO A 261 8.54 -21.97 16.98
CA PRO A 261 9.71 -21.90 16.10
C PRO A 261 9.45 -22.30 14.64
N THR A 262 8.38 -23.07 14.39
CA THR A 262 7.97 -23.51 13.06
C THR A 262 6.84 -22.63 12.54
N ARG A 263 6.99 -22.15 11.31
CA ARG A 263 5.99 -21.31 10.64
C ARG A 263 4.63 -22.02 10.55
N GLY A 264 3.57 -21.31 10.94
CA GLY A 264 2.20 -21.85 10.98
C GLY A 264 1.92 -22.77 12.17
N GLY A 265 2.92 -23.05 13.01
CA GLY A 265 2.74 -23.74 14.28
C GLY A 265 2.02 -22.88 15.32
N LYS A 266 1.69 -23.48 16.46
CA LYS A 266 0.89 -22.88 17.54
C LYS A 266 1.25 -23.46 18.90
N VAL A 267 0.69 -22.87 19.96
CA VAL A 267 0.79 -23.41 21.31
C VAL A 267 0.00 -24.72 21.41
N ALA A 268 0.64 -25.78 21.94
CA ALA A 268 -0.03 -27.01 22.35
C ALA A 268 -0.33 -26.98 23.86
N ARG A 269 0.63 -26.51 24.65
CA ARG A 269 0.49 -26.31 26.11
C ARG A 269 1.33 -25.13 26.57
N LEU A 270 0.76 -24.32 27.47
CA LEU A 270 1.42 -23.18 28.08
C LEU A 270 1.54 -23.34 29.61
N ASP A 271 2.75 -23.16 30.13
CA ASP A 271 3.00 -22.83 31.54
C ASP A 271 3.49 -21.37 31.64
N ALA A 272 2.60 -20.53 32.18
CA ALA A 272 2.81 -19.09 32.36
C ALA A 272 3.11 -18.69 33.82
N ALA A 273 3.19 -19.64 34.76
CA ALA A 273 3.19 -19.34 36.19
C ALA A 273 4.39 -18.51 36.64
N ALA A 274 5.57 -18.71 36.03
CA ALA A 274 6.76 -17.92 36.30
C ALA A 274 6.62 -16.49 35.76
N ALA A 275 6.15 -16.35 34.52
CA ALA A 275 5.96 -15.05 33.86
C ALA A 275 4.95 -14.17 34.61
N GLN A 276 3.82 -14.75 35.05
CA GLN A 276 2.75 -14.01 35.76
C GLN A 276 3.20 -13.40 37.09
N LYS A 277 4.25 -13.92 37.72
CA LYS A 277 4.78 -13.41 38.99
C LYS A 277 5.78 -12.26 38.81
N LEU A 278 6.19 -11.97 37.58
CA LEU A 278 7.19 -10.93 37.33
C LEU A 278 6.58 -9.53 37.45
N PRO A 279 7.37 -8.53 37.88
CA PRO A 279 6.90 -7.16 38.02
C PRO A 279 6.29 -6.62 36.72
N GLY A 280 5.22 -5.84 36.86
CA GLY A 280 4.59 -5.11 35.76
C GLY A 280 3.71 -5.94 34.81
N VAL A 281 3.73 -7.26 34.90
CA VAL A 281 2.91 -8.15 34.06
C VAL A 281 1.43 -7.96 34.35
N LYS A 282 0.64 -7.79 33.28
CA LYS A 282 -0.82 -7.61 33.30
C LYS A 282 -1.53 -8.86 32.78
N HIS A 283 -1.07 -9.39 31.65
CA HIS A 283 -1.65 -10.57 31.01
C HIS A 283 -0.58 -11.46 30.39
N VAL A 284 -0.83 -12.76 30.41
CA VAL A 284 -0.11 -13.76 29.60
C VAL A 284 -1.17 -14.56 28.87
N LEU A 285 -1.10 -14.62 27.55
CA LEU A 285 -2.14 -15.25 26.73
C LEU A 285 -1.55 -15.97 25.51
N GLU A 286 -2.19 -17.06 25.12
CA GLU A 286 -1.94 -17.71 23.84
C GLU A 286 -2.49 -16.84 22.70
N VAL A 287 -1.80 -16.88 21.57
CA VAL A 287 -2.12 -16.12 20.36
C VAL A 287 -2.16 -17.09 19.20
N ALA A 288 -3.28 -17.12 18.48
CA ALA A 288 -3.47 -17.98 17.32
C ALA A 288 -2.59 -17.53 16.13
N PRO A 289 -2.31 -18.42 15.16
CA PRO A 289 -1.76 -18.00 13.87
C PRO A 289 -2.80 -17.19 13.08
N TYR A 290 -2.41 -16.00 12.62
CA TYR A 290 -3.27 -15.09 11.83
C TYR A 290 -2.68 -14.88 10.43
N HIS A 291 -3.54 -14.91 9.40
CA HIS A 291 -3.18 -14.57 8.02
C HIS A 291 -1.92 -15.29 7.49
N GLY A 292 -1.74 -16.58 7.80
CA GLY A 292 -0.56 -17.35 7.39
C GLY A 292 0.70 -17.10 8.23
N GLY A 293 0.58 -16.30 9.29
CA GLY A 293 1.58 -16.11 10.33
C GLY A 293 1.63 -17.28 11.31
N THR A 294 2.34 -17.07 12.43
CA THR A 294 2.64 -18.12 13.41
C THR A 294 1.98 -17.83 14.75
N GLY A 295 1.46 -18.85 15.41
CA GLY A 295 0.90 -18.74 16.75
C GLY A 295 1.99 -18.65 17.81
N GLY A 296 1.63 -18.22 19.01
CA GLY A 296 2.59 -17.94 20.07
C GLY A 296 1.96 -17.63 21.41
N VAL A 297 2.76 -17.05 22.28
CA VAL A 297 2.36 -16.51 23.58
C VAL A 297 2.73 -15.04 23.61
N ALA A 298 1.78 -14.19 23.97
CA ALA A 298 2.02 -12.78 24.24
C ALA A 298 2.03 -12.52 25.75
N VAL A 299 2.91 -11.61 26.18
CA VAL A 299 2.92 -11.08 27.55
C VAL A 299 2.76 -9.58 27.50
N ILE A 300 1.68 -9.08 28.12
CA ILE A 300 1.37 -7.66 28.25
C ILE A 300 1.89 -7.16 29.60
N ALA A 301 2.64 -6.07 29.62
CA ALA A 301 3.16 -5.43 30.82
C ALA A 301 3.13 -3.89 30.73
N ASP A 302 3.44 -3.22 31.84
CA ASP A 302 3.51 -1.76 31.94
C ASP A 302 4.72 -1.11 31.26
N THR A 303 5.78 -1.89 30.95
CA THR A 303 6.96 -1.41 30.22
C THR A 303 7.41 -2.42 29.17
N PRO A 304 8.10 -1.98 28.09
CA PRO A 304 8.65 -2.91 27.10
C PRO A 304 9.63 -3.91 27.71
N TRP A 305 10.40 -3.48 28.72
CA TRP A 305 11.38 -4.33 29.40
C TRP A 305 10.70 -5.43 30.22
N HIS A 306 9.66 -5.10 30.99
CA HIS A 306 8.89 -6.09 31.74
C HIS A 306 8.22 -7.10 30.80
N ALA A 307 7.61 -6.62 29.71
CA ALA A 307 6.99 -7.50 28.72
C ALA A 307 8.01 -8.47 28.12
N LYS A 308 9.17 -7.97 27.69
CA LYS A 308 10.25 -8.81 27.12
C LYS A 308 10.79 -9.82 28.12
N LYS A 309 11.07 -9.40 29.35
CA LYS A 309 11.58 -10.28 30.41
C LYS A 309 10.60 -11.38 30.76
N ALA A 310 9.32 -11.05 30.85
CA ALA A 310 8.29 -12.02 31.19
C ALA A 310 7.94 -12.95 30.03
N ALA A 311 7.97 -12.46 28.78
CA ALA A 311 7.85 -13.31 27.59
C ALA A 311 8.96 -14.36 27.53
N ALA A 312 10.19 -14.04 27.96
CA ALA A 312 11.28 -15.03 28.03
C ALA A 312 11.13 -16.05 29.18
N ALA A 313 10.19 -15.86 30.11
CA ALA A 313 9.98 -16.72 31.27
C ALA A 313 8.80 -17.70 31.10
N VAL A 314 8.12 -17.69 29.97
CA VAL A 314 7.06 -18.66 29.65
C VAL A 314 7.69 -19.98 29.22
N THR A 315 7.08 -21.09 29.62
CA THR A 315 7.44 -22.43 29.12
C THR A 315 6.32 -22.92 28.21
N VAL A 316 6.66 -23.30 26.98
CA VAL A 316 5.67 -23.63 25.96
C VAL A 316 6.01 -24.95 25.30
N GLU A 317 5.03 -25.84 25.22
CA GLU A 317 5.06 -26.99 24.32
C GLU A 317 4.37 -26.58 23.02
N TRP A 318 5.04 -26.82 21.90
CA TRP A 318 4.60 -26.37 20.59
C TRP A 318 3.95 -27.51 19.79
N ASP A 319 2.85 -27.19 19.13
CA ASP A 319 2.41 -27.91 17.94
C ASP A 319 3.09 -27.27 16.73
N HIS A 320 4.13 -27.93 16.21
CA HIS A 320 4.93 -27.45 15.09
C HIS A 320 4.18 -27.47 13.75
N GLY A 321 3.01 -28.11 13.69
CA GLY A 321 2.20 -28.15 12.48
C GLY A 321 2.86 -28.85 11.28
N PRO A 322 2.27 -28.71 10.07
CA PRO A 322 2.69 -29.46 8.89
C PRO A 322 4.11 -29.13 8.38
N ALA A 323 4.66 -27.98 8.75
CA ALA A 323 5.98 -27.52 8.31
C ALA A 323 7.13 -27.95 9.24
N ALA A 324 6.87 -28.80 10.24
CA ALA A 324 7.84 -29.20 11.26
C ALA A 324 9.15 -29.78 10.70
N THR A 325 9.09 -30.45 9.55
CA THR A 325 10.25 -31.11 8.92
C THR A 325 10.74 -30.36 7.68
N LEU A 326 10.24 -29.15 7.40
CA LEU A 326 10.63 -28.39 6.22
C LEU A 326 12.04 -27.81 6.41
N SER A 327 12.90 -27.98 5.41
CA SER A 327 14.24 -27.40 5.37
C SER A 327 14.50 -26.69 4.04
N SER A 328 15.44 -25.74 4.02
CA SER A 328 15.88 -25.07 2.80
C SER A 328 16.35 -26.07 1.74
N ASP A 329 17.07 -27.12 2.15
CA ASP A 329 17.55 -28.17 1.24
C ASP A 329 16.38 -28.93 0.60
N THR A 330 15.35 -29.27 1.39
CA THR A 330 14.15 -29.94 0.87
C THR A 330 13.39 -29.04 -0.10
N VAL A 331 13.32 -27.73 0.17
CA VAL A 331 12.69 -26.77 -0.75
C VAL A 331 13.48 -26.68 -2.06
N MET A 332 14.80 -26.51 -2.00
CA MET A 332 15.63 -26.41 -3.20
C MET A 332 15.58 -27.68 -4.05
N ALA A 333 15.66 -28.86 -3.44
CA ALA A 333 15.54 -30.13 -4.17
C ALA A 333 14.18 -30.27 -4.88
N ARG A 334 13.09 -29.77 -4.26
CA ARG A 334 11.75 -29.76 -4.90
C ARG A 334 11.69 -28.78 -6.08
N LEU A 335 12.31 -27.60 -5.96
CA LEU A 335 12.40 -26.64 -7.07
C LEU A 335 13.21 -27.21 -8.23
N GLU A 336 14.35 -27.86 -7.96
CA GLU A 336 15.16 -28.55 -8.97
C GLU A 336 14.36 -29.62 -9.71
N GLN A 337 13.63 -30.48 -8.99
CA GLN A 337 12.74 -31.48 -9.60
C GLN A 337 11.62 -30.84 -10.44
N ALA A 338 11.07 -29.71 -9.97
CA ALA A 338 9.99 -29.01 -10.68
C ALA A 338 10.47 -28.44 -12.03
N LEU A 339 11.71 -27.95 -12.14
CA LEU A 339 12.27 -27.49 -13.41
C LEU A 339 12.29 -28.58 -14.49
N ASP A 340 12.54 -29.84 -14.10
CA ASP A 340 12.66 -30.96 -15.04
C ASP A 340 11.30 -31.58 -15.40
N GLN A 341 10.35 -31.54 -14.48
CA GLN A 341 9.13 -32.36 -14.55
C GLN A 341 7.85 -31.56 -14.77
N ALA A 342 7.81 -30.28 -14.36
CA ALA A 342 6.59 -29.51 -14.40
C ALA A 342 6.27 -29.08 -15.83
N LYS A 343 4.99 -29.20 -16.22
CA LYS A 343 4.47 -28.51 -17.40
C LYS A 343 4.34 -27.02 -17.05
N GLY A 344 5.34 -26.25 -17.43
CA GLY A 344 5.37 -24.80 -17.21
C GLY A 344 4.32 -24.04 -18.03
N PHE A 345 4.13 -22.77 -17.68
CA PHE A 345 3.36 -21.81 -18.47
C PHE A 345 4.33 -21.04 -19.38
N GLY A 346 4.10 -21.08 -20.70
CA GLY A 346 4.89 -20.31 -21.65
C GLY A 346 4.54 -18.81 -21.56
N TYR A 347 5.29 -18.06 -20.76
CA TYR A 347 5.08 -16.62 -20.60
C TYR A 347 5.36 -15.83 -21.88
N HIS A 348 6.38 -16.26 -22.65
CA HIS A 348 6.74 -15.68 -23.94
C HIS A 348 7.41 -16.73 -24.82
N SER A 349 7.19 -16.64 -26.13
CA SER A 349 7.88 -17.45 -27.15
C SER A 349 8.02 -16.64 -28.43
N ALA A 350 9.19 -16.72 -29.07
CA ALA A 350 9.47 -16.12 -30.37
C ALA A 350 10.40 -17.05 -31.16
N GLY A 351 10.01 -17.36 -32.40
CA GLY A 351 10.72 -18.34 -33.22
C GLY A 351 10.58 -19.79 -32.71
N ASP A 352 11.38 -20.69 -33.29
CA ASP A 352 11.52 -22.08 -32.86
C ASP A 352 12.87 -22.25 -32.16
N VAL A 353 12.83 -22.19 -30.83
CA VAL A 353 14.03 -22.22 -29.98
C VAL A 353 14.72 -23.57 -30.04
N ASP A 354 13.97 -24.67 -30.17
CA ASP A 354 14.55 -26.02 -30.21
C ASP A 354 15.34 -26.23 -31.50
N VAL A 355 14.80 -25.82 -32.65
CA VAL A 355 15.51 -25.87 -33.93
C VAL A 355 16.77 -24.99 -33.89
N ALA A 356 16.66 -23.77 -33.37
CA ALA A 356 17.79 -22.86 -33.29
C ALA A 356 18.89 -23.34 -32.32
N LEU A 357 18.52 -23.99 -31.21
CA LEU A 357 19.49 -24.61 -30.29
C LEU A 357 20.17 -25.85 -30.90
N GLN A 358 19.46 -26.65 -31.71
CA GLN A 358 20.05 -27.79 -32.43
C GLN A 358 21.07 -27.35 -33.48
N GLY A 359 20.86 -26.20 -34.10
CA GLY A 359 21.77 -25.60 -35.08
C GLY A 359 22.93 -24.79 -34.49
N ALA A 360 22.99 -24.62 -33.16
CA ALA A 360 24.03 -23.83 -32.51
C ALA A 360 25.40 -24.53 -32.58
N ALA A 361 26.46 -23.76 -32.79
CA ALA A 361 27.84 -24.27 -32.78
C ALA A 361 28.30 -24.65 -31.36
N SER A 362 27.79 -23.98 -30.34
CA SER A 362 28.00 -24.34 -28.93
C SER A 362 26.76 -24.01 -28.10
N THR A 363 26.61 -24.68 -26.96
CA THR A 363 25.53 -24.40 -26.00
C THR A 363 26.04 -24.31 -24.57
N ILE A 364 25.38 -23.49 -23.75
CA ILE A 364 25.65 -23.35 -22.32
C ILE A 364 24.33 -23.54 -21.57
N THR A 365 24.35 -24.34 -20.51
CA THR A 365 23.23 -24.44 -19.56
C THR A 365 23.70 -24.03 -18.18
N ALA A 366 22.92 -23.20 -17.49
CA ALA A 366 23.24 -22.72 -16.16
C ALA A 366 21.99 -22.58 -15.29
N ASP A 367 22.12 -23.02 -14.04
CA ASP A 367 21.09 -22.91 -13.01
C ASP A 367 21.44 -21.77 -12.05
N TYR A 368 20.48 -20.87 -11.83
CA TYR A 368 20.57 -19.72 -10.95
C TYR A 368 19.56 -19.88 -9.84
N ARG A 369 20.03 -19.80 -8.60
CA ARG A 369 19.19 -19.97 -7.40
C ARG A 369 19.23 -18.74 -6.52
N ALA A 370 18.10 -18.41 -5.91
CA ALA A 370 18.02 -17.48 -4.79
C ALA A 370 17.36 -18.18 -3.60
N PRO A 371 17.94 -18.09 -2.38
CA PRO A 371 17.32 -18.64 -1.18
C PRO A 371 16.15 -17.75 -0.71
N TYR A 372 15.45 -18.22 0.31
CA TYR A 372 14.55 -17.34 1.07
C TYR A 372 15.33 -16.15 1.62
N LEU A 373 14.76 -14.95 1.49
CA LEU A 373 15.37 -13.72 1.96
C LEU A 373 14.42 -12.97 2.88
N ALA A 374 14.89 -12.69 4.10
CA ALA A 374 14.21 -11.82 5.04
C ALA A 374 14.28 -10.37 4.57
N HIS A 375 13.22 -9.61 4.82
CA HIS A 375 13.16 -8.19 4.53
C HIS A 375 14.05 -7.37 5.45
N ALA A 376 14.17 -7.81 6.71
CA ALA A 376 15.07 -7.26 7.72
C ALA A 376 15.00 -5.72 7.83
N ALA A 377 13.79 -5.15 7.82
CA ALA A 377 13.58 -3.71 8.00
C ALA A 377 14.26 -3.20 9.28
N LEU A 378 14.68 -1.93 9.32
CA LEU A 378 15.33 -1.36 10.51
C LEU A 378 14.34 -1.26 11.67
N GLU A 379 13.12 -0.82 11.41
CA GLU A 379 12.02 -0.87 12.37
C GLU A 379 11.43 -2.30 12.43
N PRO A 380 11.56 -3.01 13.57
CA PRO A 380 10.94 -4.32 13.74
C PRO A 380 9.41 -4.24 13.66
N ILE A 381 8.78 -5.38 13.36
CA ILE A 381 7.33 -5.47 13.32
C ILE A 381 6.69 -5.03 14.64
N ASN A 382 5.76 -4.09 14.52
CA ASN A 382 5.06 -3.49 15.64
C ASN A 382 3.65 -3.06 15.20
N CYS A 383 2.72 -3.00 16.15
CA CYS A 383 1.40 -2.42 15.96
C CYS A 383 0.82 -2.06 17.33
N THR A 384 0.26 -0.86 17.45
CA THR A 384 -0.45 -0.42 18.66
C THR A 384 -1.95 -0.46 18.42
N VAL A 385 -2.68 -1.12 19.29
CA VAL A 385 -4.15 -1.21 19.20
C VAL A 385 -4.78 -0.86 20.54
N GLN A 386 -5.78 0.01 20.50
CA GLN A 386 -6.72 0.21 21.59
C GLN A 386 -8.07 -0.36 21.16
N PHE A 387 -8.64 -1.28 21.94
CA PHE A 387 -9.99 -1.79 21.73
C PHE A 387 -10.86 -1.44 22.93
N LYS A 388 -11.85 -0.57 22.74
CA LYS A 388 -12.68 -0.02 23.81
C LYS A 388 -14.09 0.25 23.29
N ASP A 389 -15.10 -0.08 24.09
CA ASP A 389 -16.51 0.23 23.81
C ASP A 389 -17.02 -0.25 22.44
N GLY A 390 -16.51 -1.40 21.98
CA GLY A 390 -16.89 -2.00 20.68
C GLY A 390 -16.26 -1.32 19.46
N ALA A 391 -15.29 -0.44 19.66
CA ALA A 391 -14.52 0.22 18.60
C ALA A 391 -13.02 0.05 18.82
N ALA A 392 -12.22 0.21 17.76
CA ALA A 392 -10.78 0.12 17.82
C ALA A 392 -10.06 1.31 17.21
N THR A 393 -8.93 1.68 17.81
CA THR A 393 -7.97 2.60 17.21
C THR A 393 -6.65 1.87 17.01
N VAL A 394 -6.12 1.93 15.80
CA VAL A 394 -4.90 1.22 15.37
C VAL A 394 -3.86 2.24 14.94
N TRP A 395 -2.66 2.20 15.50
CA TRP A 395 -1.50 2.95 15.03
C TRP A 395 -0.46 1.97 14.49
N THR A 396 -0.13 2.09 13.21
CA THR A 396 0.77 1.13 12.57
C THR A 396 1.47 1.70 11.34
N SER A 397 2.74 1.32 11.15
CA SER A 397 3.43 1.48 9.87
C SER A 397 2.98 0.36 8.93
N THR A 398 2.08 0.65 7.99
CA THR A 398 1.57 -0.36 7.04
C THR A 398 1.66 0.14 5.60
N GLN A 399 1.85 -0.77 4.65
CA GLN A 399 1.72 -0.47 3.22
C GLN A 399 0.28 -0.66 2.72
N VAL A 400 -0.61 -1.26 3.53
CA VAL A 400 -1.95 -1.71 3.13
C VAL A 400 -3.02 -1.29 4.16
N PRO A 401 -3.24 0.01 4.41
CA PRO A 401 -4.13 0.49 5.48
C PRO A 401 -5.55 -0.09 5.41
N GLY A 402 -6.11 -0.25 4.20
CA GLY A 402 -7.41 -0.91 4.01
C GLY A 402 -7.44 -2.36 4.51
N LEU A 403 -6.42 -3.18 4.16
CA LEU A 403 -6.32 -4.57 4.62
C LEU A 403 -5.99 -4.66 6.11
N ALA A 404 -5.15 -3.76 6.62
CA ALA A 404 -4.83 -3.67 8.04
C ALA A 404 -6.08 -3.37 8.88
N ARG A 405 -6.93 -2.42 8.44
CA ARG A 405 -8.22 -2.12 9.08
C ARG A 405 -9.10 -3.38 9.15
N ARG A 406 -9.26 -4.08 8.02
CA ARG A 406 -10.03 -5.33 7.94
C ARG A 406 -9.48 -6.44 8.83
N ALA A 407 -8.16 -6.58 8.88
CA ALA A 407 -7.50 -7.59 9.69
C ALA A 407 -7.73 -7.35 11.19
N ALA A 408 -7.65 -6.08 11.64
CA ALA A 408 -7.98 -5.70 13.01
C ALA A 408 -9.46 -5.94 13.32
N ALA A 409 -10.37 -5.48 12.46
CA ALA A 409 -11.81 -5.61 12.62
C ALA A 409 -12.23 -7.09 12.76
N LYS A 410 -11.74 -7.94 11.85
CA LYS A 410 -11.97 -9.39 11.88
C LYS A 410 -11.41 -10.07 13.13
N ALA A 411 -10.22 -9.68 13.59
CA ALA A 411 -9.64 -10.24 14.81
C ALA A 411 -10.41 -9.84 16.07
N LEU A 412 -11.07 -8.68 16.05
CA LEU A 412 -11.87 -8.15 17.16
C LEU A 412 -13.36 -8.56 17.09
N ASP A 413 -13.80 -9.07 15.94
CA ASP A 413 -15.21 -9.39 15.63
C ASP A 413 -16.11 -8.13 15.65
N ILE A 414 -15.68 -7.09 14.92
CA ILE A 414 -16.41 -5.83 14.75
C ILE A 414 -16.44 -5.42 13.27
N ASP A 415 -17.32 -4.48 12.93
CA ASP A 415 -17.37 -3.90 11.59
C ASP A 415 -16.12 -3.05 11.29
N ASP A 416 -15.65 -3.06 10.04
CA ASP A 416 -14.47 -2.31 9.60
C ASP A 416 -14.57 -0.81 9.91
N GLU A 417 -15.76 -0.23 9.82
CA GLU A 417 -16.04 1.19 10.07
C GLU A 417 -15.82 1.58 11.54
N LYS A 418 -15.85 0.61 12.47
CA LYS A 418 -15.54 0.82 13.89
C LYS A 418 -14.05 0.80 14.19
N VAL A 419 -13.21 0.71 13.15
CA VAL A 419 -11.74 0.74 13.28
C VAL A 419 -11.19 2.03 12.68
N THR A 420 -10.72 2.92 13.54
CA THR A 420 -9.90 4.07 13.13
C THR A 420 -8.45 3.62 12.97
N LEU A 421 -7.85 3.85 11.80
CA LEU A 421 -6.45 3.51 11.53
C LEU A 421 -5.62 4.76 11.28
N HIS A 422 -4.60 4.96 12.12
CA HIS A 422 -3.55 5.96 11.94
C HIS A 422 -2.34 5.30 11.26
N GLN A 423 -2.15 5.62 9.99
CA GLN A 423 -0.99 5.17 9.23
C GLN A 423 0.20 6.07 9.54
N LEU A 424 1.23 5.50 10.15
CA LEU A 424 2.46 6.19 10.54
C LEU A 424 3.59 5.94 9.53
N LEU A 425 4.71 6.66 9.65
CA LEU A 425 5.88 6.44 8.79
C LEU A 425 6.47 5.03 9.00
N LEU A 426 7.12 4.50 7.97
CA LEU A 426 7.71 3.16 8.00
C LEU A 426 9.24 3.25 8.12
N GLY A 427 9.82 2.55 9.09
CA GLY A 427 11.28 2.35 9.19
C GLY A 427 11.78 1.21 8.31
N GLY A 428 11.26 1.15 7.07
CA GLY A 428 11.45 0.06 6.12
C GLY A 428 10.23 -0.86 6.04
N GLY A 429 10.02 -1.43 4.84
CA GLY A 429 8.93 -2.38 4.57
C GLY A 429 9.38 -3.46 3.60
N PHE A 430 9.90 -3.05 2.44
CA PHE A 430 10.49 -3.94 1.41
C PHE A 430 9.58 -5.07 0.91
N GLY A 431 8.30 -5.06 1.27
CA GLY A 431 7.35 -6.16 1.05
C GLY A 431 6.73 -6.69 2.35
N ARG A 432 7.46 -6.73 3.46
CA ARG A 432 7.00 -7.28 4.75
C ARG A 432 5.70 -6.65 5.25
N ARG A 433 5.56 -5.33 5.11
CA ARG A 433 4.41 -4.56 5.60
C ARG A 433 3.24 -4.47 4.59
N LEU A 434 3.28 -5.27 3.52
CA LEU A 434 2.10 -5.61 2.70
C LEU A 434 1.23 -6.68 3.38
N GLU A 435 1.80 -7.42 4.33
CA GLU A 435 1.06 -8.38 5.13
C GLU A 435 0.30 -7.68 6.26
N ALA A 436 -0.80 -8.28 6.70
CA ALA A 436 -1.64 -7.77 7.80
C ALA A 436 -1.70 -8.73 9.00
N ASP A 437 -0.86 -9.78 9.00
CA ASP A 437 -0.75 -10.79 10.05
C ASP A 437 -0.51 -10.17 11.44
N TYR A 438 0.46 -9.26 11.53
CA TYR A 438 0.85 -8.62 12.78
C TYR A 438 -0.21 -7.64 13.30
N VAL A 439 -1.05 -7.07 12.42
CA VAL A 439 -2.15 -6.18 12.82
C VAL A 439 -3.29 -7.00 13.44
N ALA A 440 -3.68 -8.11 12.81
CA ALA A 440 -4.66 -9.04 13.38
C ALA A 440 -4.17 -9.60 14.72
N GLN A 441 -2.88 -9.96 14.80
CA GLN A 441 -2.26 -10.46 16.02
C GLN A 441 -2.31 -9.42 17.15
N ALA A 442 -1.90 -8.17 16.87
CA ALA A 442 -1.92 -7.09 17.85
C ALA A 442 -3.35 -6.74 18.31
N ALA A 443 -4.32 -6.78 17.40
CA ALA A 443 -5.72 -6.55 17.73
C ALA A 443 -6.29 -7.65 18.65
N ALA A 444 -5.97 -8.92 18.37
CA ALA A 444 -6.33 -10.03 19.24
C ALA A 444 -5.70 -9.92 20.64
N ILE A 445 -4.44 -9.46 20.72
CA ILE A 445 -3.74 -9.21 21.99
C ILE A 445 -4.38 -8.07 22.77
N ALA A 446 -4.71 -6.96 22.12
CA ALA A 446 -5.31 -5.80 22.79
C ALA A 446 -6.70 -6.07 23.38
N LYS A 447 -7.40 -7.12 22.90
CA LYS A 447 -8.75 -7.49 23.37
C LYS A 447 -8.82 -7.75 24.88
N VAL A 448 -7.75 -8.25 25.50
CA VAL A 448 -7.74 -8.57 26.93
C VAL A 448 -7.37 -7.38 27.82
N ALA A 449 -6.95 -6.25 27.24
CA ALA A 449 -6.39 -5.12 27.98
C ALA A 449 -7.44 -4.14 28.56
N GLY A 450 -8.73 -4.48 28.50
CA GLY A 450 -9.79 -3.73 29.17
C GLY A 450 -9.91 -2.27 28.72
N GLY A 451 -9.61 -1.96 27.45
CA GLY A 451 -9.65 -0.61 26.91
C GLY A 451 -8.33 0.16 26.95
N ALA A 452 -7.29 -0.37 27.59
CA ALA A 452 -5.95 0.22 27.51
C ALA A 452 -5.34 -0.02 26.10
N PRO A 453 -4.62 0.96 25.53
CA PRO A 453 -3.84 0.72 24.32
C PRO A 453 -2.69 -0.25 24.60
N VAL A 454 -2.43 -1.17 23.66
CA VAL A 454 -1.33 -2.13 23.73
C VAL A 454 -0.45 -2.03 22.48
N GLN A 455 0.82 -1.70 22.65
CA GLN A 455 1.83 -1.82 21.60
C GLN A 455 2.38 -3.24 21.59
N THR A 456 2.07 -4.00 20.56
CA THR A 456 2.68 -5.30 20.28
C THR A 456 3.95 -5.09 19.50
N LEU A 457 5.08 -5.53 20.04
CA LEU A 457 6.41 -5.42 19.43
C LEU A 457 7.05 -6.80 19.30
N TRP A 458 7.46 -7.15 18.09
CA TRP A 458 8.27 -8.33 17.84
C TRP A 458 9.73 -8.00 18.12
N SER A 459 10.44 -8.91 18.81
CA SER A 459 11.90 -8.77 18.90
C SER A 459 12.51 -8.94 17.51
N ARG A 460 13.76 -8.48 17.31
CA ARG A 460 14.47 -8.65 16.03
C ARG A 460 14.55 -10.12 15.62
N GLU A 461 14.77 -11.00 16.58
CA GLU A 461 14.85 -12.45 16.39
C GLU A 461 13.50 -13.00 15.92
N GLN A 462 12.40 -12.64 16.60
CA GLN A 462 11.05 -13.03 16.23
C GLN A 462 10.66 -12.49 14.84
N ASP A 463 10.99 -11.23 14.55
CA ASP A 463 10.75 -10.61 13.24
C ASP A 463 11.49 -11.32 12.11
N THR A 464 12.76 -11.67 12.33
CA THR A 464 13.57 -12.35 11.32
C THR A 464 13.16 -13.81 11.16
N GLN A 465 12.77 -14.50 12.23
CA GLN A 465 12.35 -15.91 12.22
C GLN A 465 10.91 -16.12 11.70
N HIS A 466 10.06 -15.10 11.81
CA HIS A 466 8.66 -15.17 11.40
C HIS A 466 8.32 -14.19 10.28
N ASP A 467 9.34 -13.80 9.49
CA ASP A 467 9.17 -12.99 8.30
C ASP A 467 8.32 -13.74 7.26
N PHE A 468 7.66 -12.97 6.41
CA PHE A 468 7.12 -13.47 5.14
C PHE A 468 8.22 -13.37 4.09
N TYR A 469 9.20 -14.27 4.17
CA TYR A 469 10.37 -14.25 3.28
C TYR A 469 10.01 -14.12 1.80
N ARG A 470 10.85 -13.38 1.06
CA ARG A 470 10.88 -13.50 -0.40
C ARG A 470 11.08 -14.98 -0.75
N PRO A 471 10.23 -15.58 -1.60
CA PRO A 471 10.34 -17.01 -1.91
C PRO A 471 11.70 -17.38 -2.47
N ALA A 472 12.20 -18.55 -2.08
CA ALA A 472 13.29 -19.19 -2.80
C ALA A 472 12.87 -19.46 -4.24
N CYS A 473 13.76 -19.26 -5.20
CA CYS A 473 13.48 -19.48 -6.61
C CYS A 473 14.67 -20.13 -7.31
N LEU A 474 14.36 -20.82 -8.41
CA LEU A 474 15.35 -21.45 -9.26
C LEU A 474 15.02 -21.19 -10.72
N ALA A 475 16.01 -20.80 -11.51
CA ALA A 475 15.87 -20.59 -12.94
C ALA A 475 16.99 -21.32 -13.70
N ARG A 476 16.63 -22.07 -14.74
CA ARG A 476 17.58 -22.68 -15.67
C ARG A 476 17.53 -21.94 -16.99
N PHE A 477 18.69 -21.48 -17.45
CA PHE A 477 18.88 -20.93 -18.78
C PHE A 477 19.67 -21.92 -19.62
N LYS A 478 19.23 -22.10 -20.87
CA LYS A 478 19.98 -22.76 -21.92
C LYS A 478 20.15 -21.80 -23.08
N ALA A 479 21.39 -21.50 -23.45
CA ALA A 479 21.73 -20.60 -24.54
C ALA A 479 22.52 -21.34 -25.62
N GLY A 480 22.27 -21.02 -26.89
CA GLY A 480 23.02 -21.49 -28.04
C GLY A 480 23.73 -20.34 -28.74
N PHE A 481 24.96 -20.59 -29.19
CA PHE A 481 25.80 -19.61 -29.86
C PHE A 481 26.29 -20.14 -31.21
N ASP A 482 26.44 -19.23 -32.18
CA ASP A 482 27.09 -19.54 -33.45
C ASP A 482 28.62 -19.66 -33.32
N ALA A 483 29.29 -19.92 -34.45
CA ALA A 483 30.76 -20.07 -34.49
C ALA A 483 31.52 -18.77 -34.19
N GLN A 484 30.84 -17.62 -34.25
CA GLN A 484 31.38 -16.30 -33.91
C GLN A 484 31.07 -15.91 -32.46
N GLY A 485 30.41 -16.79 -31.70
CA GLY A 485 30.03 -16.56 -30.31
C GLY A 485 28.81 -15.65 -30.14
N GLN A 486 28.02 -15.41 -31.20
CA GLN A 486 26.78 -14.64 -31.11
C GLN A 486 25.63 -15.52 -30.64
N LEU A 487 24.74 -14.98 -29.80
CA LEU A 487 23.57 -15.69 -29.31
C LEU A 487 22.58 -15.94 -30.45
N VAL A 488 22.25 -17.20 -30.70
CA VAL A 488 21.26 -17.60 -31.73
C VAL A 488 19.93 -18.03 -31.13
N ALA A 489 19.95 -18.53 -29.90
CA ALA A 489 18.75 -18.95 -29.18
C ALA A 489 18.98 -18.96 -27.67
N TRP A 490 17.90 -18.75 -26.91
CA TRP A 490 17.90 -19.06 -25.49
C TRP A 490 16.53 -19.58 -25.05
N HIS A 491 16.55 -20.45 -24.04
CA HIS A 491 15.39 -21.00 -23.38
C HIS A 491 15.54 -20.79 -21.86
N ASN A 492 14.46 -20.38 -21.20
CA ASN A 492 14.42 -20.25 -19.75
C ASN A 492 13.20 -20.95 -19.16
N VAL A 493 13.45 -21.66 -18.08
CA VAL A 493 12.42 -22.17 -17.17
C VAL A 493 12.73 -21.69 -15.76
N SER A 494 11.71 -21.30 -15.01
CA SER A 494 11.85 -20.87 -13.63
C SER A 494 10.69 -21.35 -12.76
N VAL A 495 10.97 -21.57 -11.48
CA VAL A 495 10.04 -22.04 -10.44
C VAL A 495 10.25 -21.33 -9.12
#